data_AF-A0A8R1J0W7-F1
#
_entry.id   AF-A0A8R1J0W7-F1
#
_cell.length_a   1.000
_cell.length_b   1.000
_cell.length_c   1.000
_cell.angle_alpha   90.00
_cell.angle_beta   90.00
_cell.angle_gamma   90.00
#
_symmetry.space_group_name_H-M   'P 1'
#
loop_
_entity.id
_entity.type
_entity.pdbx_description
1 polymer ?
#
loop_
_entity_poly.entity_id
_entity_poly.type
_entity_poly.pdbx_seq_one_letter_code
_entity_poly.pdbx_strand_id
1 'polypeptide(L)' 'RCVTAMNKNFHIECFTCVECNQPFGEDGFHEKNGQTYCKRDFFRLYAPKCNGCQQAITSSFITALGTHWHPDCFVCQ' A
#
# COMPACT_ATOMS: atom_id res chain seq x y z
N ARG A 1 -3.03 24.23 -6.69
CA ARG A 1 -3.18 23.52 -5.40
C ARG A 1 -1.90 22.73 -5.15
N CYS A 2 -1.32 22.78 -3.95
CA CYS A 2 -0.06 22.10 -3.61
C CYS A 2 -0.26 21.22 -2.37
N VAL A 3 0.51 20.14 -2.26
CA VAL A 3 0.56 19.29 -1.06
C VAL A 3 1.85 19.58 -0.32
N THR A 4 1.77 19.66 1.00
CA THR A 4 2.95 19.77 1.85
C THR A 4 3.33 18.37 2.33
N ALA A 5 4.48 17.87 1.88
CA ALA A 5 5.02 16.56 2.21
C ALA A 5 6.52 16.68 2.49
N MET A 6 7.08 15.95 3.45
CA MET A 6 8.53 15.97 3.73
C MET A 6 9.13 17.38 3.95
N ASN A 7 8.39 18.29 4.58
CA ASN A 7 8.79 19.70 4.75
C ASN A 7 9.05 20.45 3.41
N LYS A 8 8.52 19.93 2.30
CA LYS A 8 8.57 20.51 0.96
C LYS A 8 7.16 20.61 0.39
N ASN A 9 6.96 21.59 -0.50
CA ASN A 9 5.70 21.73 -1.23
C ASN A 9 5.85 21.06 -2.59
N PHE A 10 4.89 20.22 -2.95
CA PHE A 10 4.83 19.55 -4.24
C PHE A 10 3.55 19.95 -4.96
N HIS A 11 3.63 20.12 -6.28
CA HIS A 11 2.43 20.24 -7.12
C HIS A 11 1.69 18.90 -7.10
N ILE A 12 0.36 18.93 -6.96
CA ILE A 12 -0.48 17.72 -6.97
C ILE A 12 -0.25 16.88 -8.23
N GLU A 13 0.03 17.53 -9.37
CA GLU A 13 0.33 16.87 -10.65
C GLU A 13 1.72 16.21 -10.67
N CYS A 14 2.69 16.75 -9.93
CA CYS A 14 4.04 16.17 -9.82
C CYS A 14 4.14 15.16 -8.67
N PHE A 15 3.12 15.08 -7.82
CA PHE A 15 3.12 14.23 -6.64
C PHE A 15 2.33 12.95 -6.94
N THR A 16 3.04 12.01 -7.55
CA THR A 16 2.50 10.75 -8.08
C THR A 16 3.28 9.56 -7.53
N CYS A 17 2.68 8.36 -7.62
CA CYS A 17 3.33 7.12 -7.21
C CYS A 17 4.55 6.82 -8.10
N VAL A 18 5.69 6.50 -7.51
CA VAL A 18 6.88 6.11 -8.30
C VAL A 18 6.68 4.83 -9.12
N GLU A 19 5.78 3.94 -8.68
CA GLU A 19 5.53 2.66 -9.34
C GLU A 19 4.49 2.77 -10.47
N CYS A 20 3.33 3.38 -10.18
CA CYS A 20 2.22 3.44 -11.13
C CYS A 20 2.01 4.82 -11.76
N ASN A 21 2.82 5.83 -11.40
CA ASN A 21 2.69 7.22 -11.83
C ASN A 21 1.30 7.85 -11.61
N GLN A 22 0.49 7.26 -10.72
CA GLN A 22 -0.86 7.71 -10.46
C GLN A 22 -0.84 8.82 -9.40
N PRO A 23 -1.58 9.93 -9.59
CA PRO A 23 -1.61 11.02 -8.63
C PRO A 23 -2.25 10.55 -7.32
N PHE A 24 -1.71 11.06 -6.21
CA PHE A 24 -2.28 10.79 -4.90
C PHE A 24 -3.58 11.57 -4.75
N GLY A 25 -4.68 10.86 -4.52
CA GLY A 25 -5.97 11.45 -4.25
C GLY A 25 -6.13 11.89 -2.79
N GLU A 26 -7.37 11.88 -2.34
CA GLU A 26 -7.79 12.19 -0.96
C GLU A 26 -7.25 11.17 0.06
N ASP A 27 -6.95 9.96 -0.40
CA ASP A 27 -6.36 8.88 0.40
C ASP A 27 -4.89 9.15 0.80
N GLY A 28 -4.26 10.18 0.24
CA GLY A 28 -2.88 10.56 0.53
C GLY A 28 -1.84 9.64 -0.12
N PHE A 29 -0.64 9.60 0.46
CA PHE A 29 0.53 8.90 -0.05
C PHE A 29 1.30 8.23 1.08
N HIS A 30 2.09 7.21 0.73
CA HIS A 30 2.97 6.53 1.67
C HIS A 30 4.42 6.70 1.24
N GLU A 31 5.26 7.18 2.14
CA GLU A 31 6.69 7.23 1.88
C GLU A 31 7.41 5.99 2.41
N LYS A 32 8.31 5.44 1.59
CA LYS A 32 9.28 4.44 2.03
C LYS A 32 10.62 4.68 1.35
N ASN A 33 11.71 4.67 2.12
CA ASN A 33 13.08 4.83 1.59
C ASN A 33 13.27 6.08 0.71
N GLY A 34 12.55 7.17 1.00
CA GLY A 34 12.60 8.40 0.19
C GLY A 34 11.82 8.34 -1.13
N GLN A 35 11.03 7.30 -1.36
CA GLN A 35 10.15 7.16 -2.51
C GLN A 35 8.68 7.24 -2.07
N THR A 36 7.86 7.90 -2.89
CA THR A 36 6.41 8.07 -2.65
C THR A 36 5.61 7.01 -3.39
N TYR A 37 4.88 6.19 -2.64
CA TYR A 37 4.05 5.11 -3.14
C TYR A 37 2.58 5.40 -2.88
N CYS A 38 1.71 4.94 -3.79
CA CYS A 38 0.27 5.02 -3.53
C CYS A 38 -0.10 3.93 -2.52
N LYS A 39 -1.22 4.11 -1.83
CA LYS A 39 -1.75 3.10 -0.91
C LYS A 39 -1.72 1.69 -1.54
N ARG A 40 -2.22 1.55 -2.76
CA ARG A 40 -2.26 0.26 -3.47
C ARG A 40 -0.88 -0.36 -3.70
N ASP A 41 0.11 0.38 -4.20
CA ASP A 41 1.45 -0.17 -4.49
C ASP A 41 2.27 -0.35 -3.22
N PHE A 42 2.11 0.55 -2.24
CA PHE A 42 2.71 0.39 -0.92
C PHE A 42 2.22 -0.91 -0.29
N PHE A 43 0.90 -1.15 -0.28
CA PHE A 43 0.36 -2.44 0.11
C PHE A 43 0.84 -3.54 -0.85
N ARG A 44 0.87 -3.41 -2.18
CA ARG A 44 1.33 -4.53 -3.03
C ARG A 44 2.78 -4.96 -2.78
N LEU A 45 3.68 -4.01 -2.54
CA LEU A 45 5.12 -4.25 -2.35
C LEU A 45 5.46 -4.68 -0.93
N TYR A 46 4.80 -4.09 0.07
CA TYR A 46 5.07 -4.31 1.48
C TYR A 46 4.00 -5.13 2.20
N ALA A 47 2.87 -5.41 1.56
CA ALA A 47 1.83 -6.24 2.16
C ALA A 47 2.33 -7.67 2.27
N PRO A 48 1.93 -8.31 3.37
CA PRO A 48 2.22 -9.70 3.55
C PRO A 48 1.48 -10.55 2.53
N LYS A 49 2.10 -11.69 2.22
CA LYS A 49 1.51 -12.71 1.34
C LYS A 49 0.63 -13.63 2.17
N CYS A 50 -0.51 -14.01 1.61
CA CYS A 50 -1.37 -15.02 2.20
C CYS A 50 -0.63 -16.35 2.26
N ASN A 51 -0.48 -16.94 3.44
CA ASN A 51 0.18 -18.23 3.57
C ASN A 51 -0.64 -19.37 2.93
N GLY A 52 -1.96 -19.24 2.85
CA GLY A 52 -2.85 -20.25 2.25
C GLY A 52 -2.80 -20.30 0.72
N CYS A 53 -2.88 -19.15 0.04
CA CYS A 53 -2.90 -19.10 -1.43
C CYS A 53 -1.63 -18.52 -2.07
N GLN A 54 -0.64 -18.12 -1.26
CA GLN A 54 0.64 -17.50 -1.66
C GLN A 54 0.51 -16.18 -2.45
N GLN A 55 -0.69 -15.60 -2.54
CA GLN A 55 -0.93 -14.32 -3.22
C GLN A 55 -0.75 -13.13 -2.28
N ALA A 56 -0.34 -11.99 -2.83
CA ALA A 56 -0.16 -10.74 -2.07
C ALA A 56 -1.52 -10.21 -1.62
N ILE A 57 -1.65 -9.90 -0.32
CA ILE A 57 -2.92 -9.43 0.24
C ILE A 57 -3.01 -7.91 0.07
N THR A 58 -3.66 -7.46 -1.01
CA THR A 58 -3.83 -6.03 -1.30
C THR A 58 -5.01 -5.37 -0.59
N SER A 59 -5.77 -6.14 0.21
CA SER A 59 -6.99 -5.70 0.90
C SER A 59 -6.94 -6.08 2.39
N SER A 60 -8.09 -6.14 3.06
CA SER A 60 -8.23 -6.64 4.42
C SER A 60 -7.58 -8.02 4.56
N PHE A 61 -6.66 -8.16 5.52
CA PHE A 61 -5.99 -9.40 5.87
C PHE A 61 -6.24 -9.76 7.34
N ILE A 62 -6.14 -11.05 7.65
CA ILE A 62 -6.18 -11.58 9.00
C ILE A 62 -4.75 -11.96 9.39
N THR A 63 -4.31 -11.51 10.55
CA THR A 63 -3.03 -11.91 11.14
C THR A 63 -3.30 -13.02 12.15
N ALA A 64 -2.83 -14.24 11.87
CA ALA A 64 -3.00 -15.41 12.73
C ALA A 64 -1.75 -16.28 12.69
N LEU A 65 -1.37 -16.87 13.83
CA LEU A 65 -0.18 -17.74 13.96
C LEU A 65 1.13 -17.07 13.47
N GLY A 66 1.26 -15.75 13.63
CA GLY A 66 2.43 -15.00 13.14
C GLY A 66 2.54 -14.89 11.61
N THR A 67 1.49 -15.28 10.89
CA THR A 67 1.40 -15.20 9.42
C THR A 67 0.13 -14.44 9.02
N HIS A 68 0.04 -14.12 7.73
CA HIS A 68 -1.08 -13.35 7.20
C HIS A 68 -1.88 -14.19 6.22
N TRP A 69 -3.19 -13.98 6.24
CA TRP A 69 -4.14 -14.78 5.50
C TRP A 69 -5.21 -13.88 4.90
N HIS A 70 -5.69 -14.22 3.71
CA HIS A 70 -6.93 -13.63 3.22
C HIS A 70 -8.08 -14.04 4.15
N PRO A 71 -9.06 -13.17 4.39
CA PRO A 71 -10.26 -13.51 5.16
C PRO A 71 -10.99 -14.72 4.56
N ASP A 72 -10.96 -14.87 3.24
CA ASP A 72 -11.51 -16.03 2.52
C ASP A 72 -10.67 -17.32 2.68
N CYS A 73 -9.37 -17.18 2.92
CA CYS A 73 -8.46 -18.33 3.07
C CYS A 73 -8.35 -18.81 4.52
N PHE A 74 -8.72 -17.99 5.50
CA PHE A 74 -8.66 -18.34 6.92
C PHE A 74 -9.99 -18.95 7.37
N VAL A 75 -10.28 -20.16 6.88
CA VAL A 75 -11.48 -20.93 7.24
C VAL A 75 -11.10 -22.12 8.12
N CYS A 76 -11.95 -22.43 9.11
CA CYS A 76 -11.82 -23.62 9.94
C CYS A 76 -12.31 -24.84 9.13
N GLN A 77 -11.50 -25.88 8.99
CA GLN A 77 -11.96 -27.21 8.53
C GLN A 77 -12.27 -28.11 9.72
#